data_AF-A0AAE1L9Q6-F1
#
_entry.id   AF-A0AAE1L9Q6-F1
#
_cell.length_a   1.000
_cell.length_b   1.000
_cell.length_c   1.000
_cell.angle_alpha   90.00
_cell.angle_beta   90.00
_cell.angle_gamma   90.00
#
_symmetry.space_group_name_H-M   'P 1'
#
loop_
_entity.id
_entity.type
_entity.pdbx_description
1 polymer ?
#
loop_
_entity_poly.entity_id
_entity_poly.type
_entity_poly.pdbx_seq_one_letter_code
_entity_poly.pdbx_strand_id
1 'polypeptide(L)'
;MESRGGLDTNFQSSICPLLSHKTTFLFQLGDPKGKTVVGRIYRVVDDDLYVDFDWKFPCVVKRPTLDAHLYVNNAEVRLRILDLEMSTIFLGAEKETSLNEANCVLVGLINSPLGVPKSKEDFSSGFN
;
A
#
# COMPACT_ATOMS: atom_id res chain seq x y z
N MET A 1 26.64 -14.28 -52.20
CA MET A 1 25.78 -15.47 -52.12
C MET A 1 26.22 -16.25 -50.90
N GLU A 2 25.49 -16.42 -49.81
CA GLU A 2 24.13 -16.04 -49.47
C GLU A 2 24.01 -16.22 -47.93
N SER A 3 23.31 -15.28 -47.30
CA SER A 3 22.56 -15.32 -46.04
C SER A 3 22.66 -16.54 -45.10
N ARG A 4 22.94 -16.26 -43.83
CA ARG A 4 22.44 -17.06 -42.69
C ARG A 4 21.80 -16.14 -41.66
N GLY A 5 20.49 -15.92 -41.82
CA GLY A 5 19.60 -15.50 -40.76
C GLY A 5 19.01 -16.71 -40.04
N GLY A 6 18.48 -16.49 -38.84
CA GLY A 6 17.67 -17.46 -38.11
C GLY A 6 17.88 -17.41 -36.61
N LEU A 7 17.28 -16.41 -35.96
CA LEU A 7 16.94 -16.46 -34.53
C LEU A 7 15.74 -17.40 -34.38
N ASP A 8 15.87 -18.51 -33.67
CA ASP A 8 14.72 -19.27 -33.17
C ASP A 8 14.69 -19.26 -31.63
N THR A 9 13.82 -18.39 -31.16
CA THR A 9 13.45 -18.13 -29.78
C THR A 9 12.73 -19.33 -29.18
N ASN A 10 13.46 -20.23 -28.51
CA ASN A 10 12.88 -21.16 -27.55
C ASN A 10 13.01 -20.58 -26.14
N PHE A 11 12.40 -19.41 -25.91
CA PHE A 11 12.16 -18.94 -24.56
C PHE A 11 10.76 -19.41 -24.17
N GLN A 12 10.72 -20.51 -23.41
CA GLN A 12 9.52 -20.94 -22.70
C GLN A 12 8.81 -19.70 -22.15
N SER A 13 7.55 -19.54 -22.51
CA SER A 13 6.68 -18.45 -22.07
C SER A 13 6.50 -18.53 -20.55
N SER A 14 7.50 -18.05 -19.84
CA SER A 14 7.46 -17.81 -18.41
C SER A 14 6.54 -16.61 -18.17
N ILE A 15 5.89 -16.61 -17.01
CA ILE A 15 4.93 -15.62 -16.49
C ILE A 15 5.58 -14.21 -16.30
N CYS A 16 6.84 -14.08 -16.72
CA CYS A 16 7.77 -13.01 -16.39
C CYS A 16 7.57 -11.66 -17.12
N PRO A 17 6.92 -11.52 -18.29
CA PRO A 17 6.74 -10.18 -18.89
C PRO A 17 5.74 -9.32 -18.12
N LEU A 18 4.66 -9.92 -17.60
CA LEU A 18 3.58 -9.20 -16.91
C LEU A 18 4.01 -8.76 -15.51
N LEU A 19 4.79 -9.59 -14.83
CA LEU A 19 5.36 -9.24 -13.53
C LEU A 19 6.34 -8.07 -13.68
N SER A 20 7.19 -8.08 -14.71
CA SER A 20 8.24 -7.07 -14.91
C SER A 20 7.70 -5.64 -15.01
N HIS A 21 6.57 -5.42 -15.70
CA HIS A 21 6.01 -4.06 -15.82
C HIS A 21 5.34 -3.54 -14.54
N LYS A 22 4.78 -4.41 -13.69
CA LYS A 22 4.10 -3.99 -12.44
C LYS A 22 5.07 -3.92 -11.25
N THR A 23 6.10 -4.78 -11.20
CA THR A 23 7.06 -4.84 -10.08
C THR A 23 8.16 -3.79 -10.15
N THR A 24 8.48 -3.27 -11.34
CA THR A 24 9.56 -2.29 -11.50
C THR A 24 9.28 -0.98 -10.73
N PHE A 25 8.01 -0.54 -10.63
CA PHE A 25 7.66 0.66 -9.86
C PHE A 25 7.99 0.52 -8.36
N LEU A 26 7.81 -0.66 -7.78
CA LEU A 26 8.06 -0.91 -6.35
C LEU A 26 9.54 -1.20 -6.06
N PHE A 27 10.26 -1.85 -6.97
CA PHE A 27 11.70 -2.10 -6.80
C PHE A 27 12.55 -0.83 -6.98
N GLN A 28 12.06 0.15 -7.74
CA GLN A 28 12.69 1.48 -7.89
C GLN A 28 12.61 2.33 -6.60
N LEU A 29 11.90 1.85 -5.57
CA LEU A 29 11.64 2.60 -4.36
C LEU A 29 12.81 2.50 -3.35
N GLY A 30 13.71 1.53 -3.44
CA GLY A 30 14.77 1.35 -2.44
C GLY A 30 14.19 0.87 -1.11
N ASP A 31 14.63 1.41 0.03
CA ASP A 31 14.11 0.99 1.35
C ASP A 31 12.63 1.41 1.50
N PRO A 32 11.70 0.44 1.62
CA PRO A 32 10.28 0.73 1.78
C PRO A 32 9.95 1.30 3.16
N LYS A 33 10.83 1.12 4.16
CA LYS A 33 10.58 1.59 5.53
C LYS A 33 10.60 3.12 5.58
N GLY A 34 9.57 3.67 6.21
CA GLY A 34 9.39 5.10 6.39
C GLY A 34 8.80 5.83 5.19
N LYS A 35 8.51 5.16 4.08
CA LYS A 35 7.92 5.77 2.89
C LYS A 35 6.43 5.95 3.01
N THR A 36 5.94 6.97 2.31
CA THR A 36 4.52 7.30 2.26
C THR A 36 3.91 6.75 0.98
N VAL A 37 2.88 5.93 1.12
CA VAL A 37 2.12 5.33 0.03
C VAL A 37 0.65 5.72 0.11
N VAL A 38 -0.06 5.55 -0.99
CA VAL A 38 -1.51 5.73 -1.05
C VAL A 38 -2.16 4.36 -0.99
N GLY A 39 -3.15 4.21 -0.12
CA GLY A 39 -3.93 2.99 0.01
C GLY A 39 -5.42 3.28 -0.03
N ARG A 40 -6.21 2.24 -0.30
CA ARG A 40 -7.67 2.27 -0.35
C ARG A 40 -8.25 1.40 0.74
N ILE A 41 -9.21 1.94 1.47
CA ILE A 41 -9.96 1.19 2.48
C ILE A 41 -10.92 0.24 1.77
N TYR A 42 -10.77 -1.07 1.96
CA TYR A 42 -11.68 -2.06 1.37
C TYR A 42 -12.70 -2.60 2.37
N ARG A 43 -12.38 -2.54 3.67
CA ARG A 43 -13.28 -2.98 4.73
C ARG A 43 -13.06 -2.17 6.01
N VAL A 44 -14.16 -1.81 6.66
CA VAL A 44 -14.18 -1.20 7.98
C VAL A 44 -14.90 -2.16 8.93
N VAL A 45 -14.23 -2.56 10.00
CA VAL A 45 -14.77 -3.43 11.05
C VAL A 45 -14.63 -2.70 12.37
N ASP A 46 -15.74 -2.23 12.95
CA ASP A 46 -15.73 -1.42 14.18
C ASP A 46 -14.73 -0.26 14.09
N ASP A 47 -13.65 -0.31 14.88
CA ASP A 47 -12.57 0.68 14.91
C ASP A 47 -11.35 0.30 14.06
N ASP A 48 -11.37 -0.85 13.39
CA ASP A 48 -10.29 -1.36 12.54
C ASP A 48 -10.58 -1.09 11.06
N LEU A 49 -9.63 -0.42 10.41
CA LEU A 49 -9.67 -0.07 8.99
C LEU A 49 -8.70 -0.98 8.24
N TYR A 50 -9.25 -1.78 7.33
CA TYR A 50 -8.46 -2.61 6.44
C TYR A 50 -8.16 -1.84 5.16
N VAL A 51 -6.87 -1.60 4.91
CA VAL A 51 -6.38 -0.80 3.80
C VAL A 51 -5.47 -1.62 2.91
N ASP A 52 -5.73 -1.60 1.62
CA ASP A 52 -4.87 -2.17 0.60
C ASP A 52 -4.07 -1.05 -0.09
N PHE A 53 -2.77 -1.25 -0.28
CA PHE A 53 -1.87 -0.33 -0.96
C PHE A 53 -1.11 -1.03 -2.11
N ASP A 54 -1.76 -2.01 -2.74
CA ASP A 54 -1.22 -2.82 -3.84
C ASP A 54 0.05 -3.61 -3.44
N TRP A 55 0.11 -4.01 -2.17
CA TRP A 55 1.16 -4.89 -1.64
C TRP A 55 0.64 -6.30 -1.42
N LYS A 56 1.56 -7.23 -1.17
CA LYS A 56 1.24 -8.64 -0.89
C LYS A 56 0.35 -8.79 0.36
N PHE A 57 0.57 -7.93 1.35
CA PHE A 57 -0.16 -7.97 2.61
C PHE A 57 -0.88 -6.64 2.83
N PRO A 58 -2.19 -6.67 3.14
CA PRO A 58 -2.92 -5.47 3.51
C PRO A 58 -2.41 -4.95 4.85
N CYS A 59 -2.73 -3.68 5.16
CA CYS A 59 -2.48 -3.10 6.46
C CYS A 59 -3.79 -2.90 7.22
N VAL A 60 -3.77 -3.21 8.52
CA VAL A 60 -4.84 -2.87 9.44
C VAL A 60 -4.41 -1.66 10.26
N VAL A 61 -5.19 -0.58 10.20
CA VAL A 61 -4.96 0.63 10.99
C VAL A 61 -6.18 0.94 11.84
N LYS A 62 -5.95 1.42 13.06
CA LYS A 62 -7.04 1.91 13.92
C LYS A 62 -7.60 3.21 13.36
N ARG A 63 -8.91 3.38 13.49
CA ARG A 63 -9.62 4.59 13.11
C ARG A 63 -9.16 5.76 14.00
N PRO A 64 -8.73 6.88 13.42
CA PRO A 64 -8.38 8.05 14.20
C PRO A 64 -9.65 8.68 14.80
N THR A 65 -9.53 9.24 16.00
CA THR A 65 -10.64 9.96 16.66
C THR A 65 -11.02 11.24 15.90
N LEU A 66 -10.05 11.85 15.23
CA LEU A 66 -10.26 13.03 14.38
C LEU A 66 -10.87 12.58 13.05
N ASP A 67 -12.01 13.18 12.68
CA ASP A 67 -12.71 12.94 11.41
C ASP A 67 -13.05 11.47 11.12
N ALA A 68 -13.32 10.70 12.18
CA ALA A 68 -13.68 9.27 12.15
C ALA A 68 -14.81 8.90 11.16
N HIS A 69 -15.68 9.86 10.83
CA HIS A 69 -16.80 9.67 9.91
C HIS A 69 -16.37 9.68 8.44
N LEU A 70 -15.21 10.24 8.09
CA LEU A 70 -14.71 10.29 6.71
C LEU A 70 -14.02 8.99 6.28
N TYR A 71 -13.60 8.17 7.24
CA TYR A 71 -12.94 6.89 7.00
C TYR A 71 -13.96 5.80 6.71
N VAL A 72 -14.39 5.73 5.45
CA VAL A 72 -15.36 4.74 4.95
C VAL A 72 -14.75 3.85 3.87
N ASN A 73 -15.47 2.78 3.52
CA ASN A 73 -15.09 1.93 2.39
C ASN A 73 -14.91 2.75 1.11
N ASN A 74 -13.88 2.41 0.34
CA ASN A 74 -13.42 3.12 -0.85
C ASN A 74 -12.80 4.50 -0.61
N ALA A 75 -12.59 4.92 0.64
CA ALA A 75 -11.79 6.11 0.91
C ALA A 75 -10.31 5.86 0.57
N GLU A 76 -9.65 6.88 0.04
CA GLU A 76 -8.22 6.87 -0.26
C GLU A 76 -7.47 7.57 0.86
N VAL A 77 -6.52 6.85 1.44
CA VAL A 77 -5.75 7.28 2.60
C VAL A 77 -4.25 7.26 2.29
N ARG A 78 -3.54 8.15 2.97
CA ARG A 78 -2.09 8.22 2.95
C ARG A 78 -1.55 7.41 4.13
N LEU A 79 -0.79 6.37 3.82
CA LEU A 79 -0.16 5.50 4.80
C LEU A 79 1.35 5.70 4.79
N ARG A 80 1.98 5.54 5.94
CA ARG A 80 3.43 5.43 6.07
C ARG A 80 3.80 3.98 6.41
N ILE A 81 4.60 3.36 5.57
CA ILE A 81 5.06 1.98 5.77
C ILE A 81 6.09 1.99 6.90
N LEU A 82 5.91 1.12 7.89
CA LEU A 82 6.93 0.82 8.91
C LEU A 82 7.62 -0.49 8.59
N ASP A 83 6.82 -1.52 8.30
CA ASP A 83 7.32 -2.82 7.86
C ASP A 83 6.40 -3.45 6.81
N LEU A 84 6.98 -4.10 5.81
CA LEU A 84 6.23 -4.73 4.72
C LEU A 84 5.74 -6.13 5.08
N GLU A 85 6.33 -6.75 6.11
CA GLU A 85 5.94 -8.05 6.60
C GLU A 85 6.20 -8.10 8.12
N MET A 86 5.15 -8.40 8.89
CA MET A 86 5.29 -8.70 10.30
C MET A 86 5.53 -10.21 10.48
N SER A 87 6.80 -10.61 10.43
CA SER A 87 7.23 -11.97 10.80
C SER A 87 8.01 -11.95 12.11
N THR A 88 7.78 -12.96 12.95
CA THR A 88 8.54 -13.14 14.20
C THR A 88 8.94 -14.60 14.35
N ILE A 89 10.12 -14.82 14.92
CA ILE A 89 10.58 -16.14 15.32
C ILE A 89 10.26 -16.32 16.80
N PHE A 90 9.31 -17.20 17.11
CA PHE A 90 9.02 -17.56 18.49
C PHE A 90 10.10 -18.50 19.03
N LEU A 91 10.46 -18.35 20.30
CA LEU A 91 11.47 -19.17 20.94
C LEU A 91 11.02 -20.64 20.94
N GLY A 92 11.77 -21.50 20.22
CA GLY A 92 11.47 -22.92 20.05
C GLY A 92 10.80 -23.29 18.71
N ALA A 93 10.55 -22.35 17.81
CA ALA A 93 10.08 -22.63 16.46
C ALA A 93 11.26 -22.68 15.46
N GLU A 94 11.29 -23.69 14.59
CA GLU A 94 12.28 -23.80 13.51
C GLU A 94 11.95 -22.91 12.30
N LYS A 95 10.72 -22.41 12.20
CA LYS A 95 10.21 -21.64 11.07
C LYS A 95 9.56 -20.32 11.52
N GLU A 96 9.78 -19.26 10.75
CA GLU A 96 9.15 -17.97 10.97
C GLU A 96 7.62 -18.06 10.81
N THR A 97 6.89 -17.42 11.71
CA THR A 97 5.44 -17.23 11.58
C THR A 97 5.18 -15.78 11.19
N SER A 98 4.36 -15.57 10.15
CA SER A 98 3.99 -14.26 9.63
C SER A 98 2.51 -13.99 9.92
N LEU A 99 2.18 -12.78 10.40
CA LEU A 99 0.80 -12.36 10.64
C LEU A 99 0.00 -12.16 9.34
N ASN A 100 0.68 -12.18 8.17
CA ASN A 100 0.14 -11.83 6.86
C ASN A 100 -0.41 -10.40 6.76
N GLU A 101 0.14 -9.50 7.57
CA GLU A 101 -0.23 -8.09 7.63
C GLU A 101 1.02 -7.21 7.51
N ALA A 102 0.88 -6.10 6.80
CA ALA A 102 1.89 -5.05 6.76
C ALA A 102 1.68 -4.08 7.92
N ASN A 103 2.78 -3.59 8.50
CA ASN A 103 2.73 -2.59 9.55
C ASN A 103 2.82 -1.19 8.92
N CYS A 104 1.73 -0.42 8.95
CA CYS A 104 1.69 0.95 8.46
C CYS A 104 0.99 1.87 9.46
N VAL A 105 1.30 3.16 9.36
CA VAL A 105 0.67 4.22 10.15
C VAL A 105 -0.16 5.10 9.22
N LEU A 106 -1.38 5.41 9.65
CA LEU A 106 -2.24 6.36 8.96
C LEU A 106 -1.72 7.79 9.14
N VAL A 107 -1.37 8.45 8.05
CA VAL A 107 -0.87 9.84 8.04
C VAL A 107 -2.00 10.83 7.79
N GLY A 108 -2.90 10.51 6.86
CA GLY A 108 -3.99 11.40 6.50
C GLY A 108 -4.96 10.81 5.49
N LEU A 109 -6.08 11.49 5.30
CA LEU A 109 -7.10 11.16 4.30
C LEU A 109 -6.86 12.00 3.05
N ILE A 110 -6.88 11.38 1.87
CA ILE A 110 -6.72 12.07 0.57
C ILE A 110 -8.10 12.36 -0.01
N ASN A 111 -8.94 11.34 -0.07
CA ASN A 111 -10.27 11.43 -0.64
C ASN A 111 -11.23 10.54 0.14
N SER A 112 -12.42 11.04 0.42
CA SER A 112 -13.51 10.20 0.90
C SER A 112 -14.77 10.44 0.09
N PRO A 113 -15.57 9.39 -0.16
CA PRO A 113 -16.83 9.53 -0.86
C PRO A 113 -17.88 10.34 -0.07
N LEU A 114 -17.66 10.61 1.22
CA LEU A 114 -18.54 11.43 2.05
C LEU A 114 -18.19 12.93 2.04
N GLY A 115 -17.06 13.31 1.46
CA GLY A 115 -16.61 14.70 1.39
C GLY A 115 -15.10 14.84 1.51
N VAL A 116 -14.56 15.93 0.96
CA VAL A 116 -13.13 16.24 1.11
C VAL A 116 -12.88 16.73 2.54
N PRO A 117 -11.85 16.21 3.24
CA PRO A 117 -11.45 16.78 4.53
C PRO A 117 -11.11 18.26 4.32
N LYS A 118 -11.79 19.16 5.05
CA LYS A 118 -11.47 20.59 5.01
C LYS A 118 -10.04 20.76 5.52
N SER A 119 -9.11 21.15 4.65
CA SER A 119 -7.77 21.56 5.10
C SER A 119 -7.92 22.76 6.04
N LYS A 120 -7.08 22.83 7.06
CA LYS A 120 -7.07 23.94 8.04
C LYS A 120 -6.70 25.31 7.44
N GLU A 121 -6.55 25.43 6.13
CA GLU A 121 -6.11 26.65 5.43
C GLU A 121 -7.28 27.60 5.08
N ASP A 122 -8.53 27.17 5.24
CA ASP A 122 -9.71 28.01 4.90
C ASP A 122 -10.16 28.95 6.03
N PHE A 123 -9.44 29.03 7.16
CA PHE A 123 -9.84 29.84 8.32
C PHE A 123 -9.05 31.15 8.52
N SER A 124 -8.14 31.53 7.62
CA SER A 124 -7.33 32.76 7.79
C SER A 124 -7.56 33.89 6.78
N SER A 125 -8.64 33.91 6.00
CA SER A 125 -8.92 34.99 5.02
C SER A 125 -10.19 35.82 5.33
N GLY A 126 -10.63 35.88 6.59
CA GLY A 126 -11.94 36.45 6.92
C GLY A 126 -12.09 37.35 8.14
N PHE A 127 -11.02 37.84 8.78
CA PHE A 127 -11.15 38.85 9.84
C PHE A 127 -10.06 39.92 9.80
N ASN A 128 -10.54 41.15 9.56
CA ASN A 128 -9.92 42.48 9.57
C ASN A 128 -8.99 42.87 8.41
#